data_AF-A0A7C0ZEW0-F1
#
_entry.id   AF-A0A7C0ZEW0-F1
#
_cell.length_a   1.000
_cell.length_b   1.000
_cell.length_c   1.000
_cell.angle_alpha   90.00
_cell.angle_beta   90.00
_cell.angle_gamma   90.00
#
_symmetry.space_group_name_H-M   'P 1'
#
loop_
_entity.id
_entity.type
_entity.pdbx_description
1 polymer ?
#
loop_
_entity_poly.entity_id
_entity_poly.type
_entity_poly.pdbx_seq_one_letter_code
_entity_poly.pdbx_strand_id
1 'polypeptide(L)'
;MTDDSAARDYLHPRLNDQVDAVSGHYTLTDEKRLATAGGEILYFIGCAVVDTACCGPGGCGYALVAGKIVDYAYRRGENGRPVSRVAPIDNPALQAEVQRRIMAADHVSQVLFDRS
;
A
#
# COMPACT_ATOMS: atom_id res chain seq x y z
N MET A 1 12.04 -8.54 23.08
CA MET A 1 12.75 -7.78 22.03
C MET A 1 11.69 -7.18 21.13
N THR A 2 11.14 -6.05 21.53
CA THR A 2 10.26 -5.23 20.70
C THR A 2 11.19 -4.42 19.82
N ASP A 3 11.30 -4.83 18.56
CA ASP A 3 11.97 -4.05 17.54
C ASP A 3 11.19 -2.75 17.39
N ASP A 4 11.78 -1.68 17.87
CA ASP A 4 11.21 -0.34 17.92
C ASP A 4 11.45 0.28 16.54
N SER A 5 10.84 -0.31 15.51
CA SER A 5 10.86 0.27 14.17
C SER A 5 10.07 1.57 14.24
N ALA A 6 10.81 2.67 14.37
CA ALA A 6 10.26 3.98 14.71
C ALA A 6 9.13 4.34 13.75
N ALA A 7 7.92 4.45 14.30
CA ALA A 7 6.75 4.78 13.51
C ALA A 7 6.94 6.15 12.85
N ARG A 8 6.60 6.24 11.56
CA ARG A 8 6.82 7.43 10.73
C ARG A 8 5.52 7.99 10.19
N ASP A 9 5.57 9.25 9.81
CA ASP A 9 4.47 9.87 9.10
C ASP A 9 4.45 9.39 7.64
N TYR A 10 3.30 8.89 7.24
CA TYR A 10 2.99 8.46 5.89
C TYR A 10 1.94 9.39 5.29
N LEU A 11 2.33 10.15 4.27
CA LEU A 11 1.43 11.01 3.51
C LEU A 11 0.65 10.14 2.53
N HIS A 12 -0.67 10.13 2.64
CA HIS A 12 -1.51 9.32 1.77
C HIS A 12 -1.35 9.79 0.32
N PRO A 13 -1.03 8.89 -0.62
CA PRO A 13 -0.96 9.25 -2.03
C PRO A 13 -2.35 9.65 -2.54
N ARG A 14 -2.38 10.40 -3.64
CA ARG A 14 -3.64 10.71 -4.31
C ARG A 14 -4.13 9.45 -5.02
N LEU A 15 -5.39 9.11 -4.81
CA LEU A 15 -6.04 8.03 -5.53
C LEU A 15 -6.55 8.55 -6.86
N ASN A 16 -6.52 7.71 -7.89
CA ASN A 16 -6.97 8.00 -9.25
C ASN A 16 -6.20 9.14 -9.95
N ASP A 17 -5.07 9.56 -9.39
CA ASP A 17 -4.12 10.43 -10.07
C ASP A 17 -3.12 9.57 -10.84
N GLN A 18 -3.13 9.72 -12.16
CA GLN A 18 -2.20 9.07 -13.06
C GLN A 18 -0.80 9.66 -12.85
N VAL A 19 0.16 8.83 -12.46
CA VAL A 19 1.57 9.24 -12.44
C VAL A 19 2.19 8.85 -13.77
N ASP A 20 2.49 9.84 -14.59
CA ASP A 20 3.23 9.69 -15.84
C ASP A 20 4.71 9.43 -15.51
N ALA A 21 5.11 8.17 -15.45
CA ALA A 21 6.53 7.82 -15.48
C ALA A 21 6.96 7.63 -16.94
N VAL A 22 8.23 7.95 -17.23
CA VAL A 22 8.85 7.87 -18.58
C VAL A 22 8.72 6.49 -19.24
N SER A 23 8.37 5.44 -18.49
CA SER A 23 8.21 4.06 -18.97
C SER A 23 6.85 3.43 -18.65
N GLY A 24 5.83 4.20 -18.27
CA GLY A 24 4.47 3.69 -18.04
C GLY A 24 3.63 4.51 -17.04
N HIS A 25 2.33 4.26 -17.03
CA HIS A 25 1.40 4.91 -16.10
C HIS A 25 1.04 3.96 -14.96
N TYR A 26 1.23 4.40 -13.71
CA TYR A 26 0.68 3.72 -12.55
C TYR A 26 -0.31 4.61 -11.84
N THR A 27 -1.41 4.01 -11.41
CA THR A 27 -2.47 4.69 -10.67
C THR A 27 -2.80 3.88 -9.43
N LEU A 28 -2.76 4.50 -8.26
CA LEU A 28 -3.33 3.93 -7.05
C LEU A 28 -4.84 4.18 -7.08
N THR A 29 -5.64 3.12 -7.04
CA THR A 29 -7.10 3.19 -7.22
C THR A 29 -7.83 3.18 -5.89
N ASP A 30 -7.33 2.43 -4.91
CA ASP A 30 -7.98 2.24 -3.61
C ASP A 30 -7.02 2.39 -2.44
N GLU A 31 -7.53 2.89 -1.33
CA GLU A 31 -6.93 2.81 -0.01
C GLU A 31 -7.72 1.81 0.84
N LYS A 32 -7.02 0.88 1.50
CA LYS A 32 -7.63 -0.19 2.28
C LYS A 32 -6.90 -0.42 3.60
N ARG A 33 -7.61 -1.02 4.54
CA ARG A 33 -7.10 -1.41 5.86
C ARG A 33 -7.34 -2.90 6.09
N LEU A 34 -6.27 -3.61 6.45
CA LEU A 34 -6.33 -5.05 6.74
C LEU A 34 -6.18 -5.27 8.24
N ALA A 35 -7.23 -5.76 8.89
CA ALA A 35 -7.17 -6.15 10.30
C ALA A 35 -6.36 -7.43 10.50
N THR A 36 -5.34 -7.39 11.36
CA THR A 36 -4.52 -8.54 11.78
C THR A 36 -4.58 -8.69 13.30
N ALA A 37 -4.13 -9.83 13.84
CA ALA A 37 -4.05 -10.02 15.29
C ALA A 37 -3.15 -8.97 15.99
N GLY A 38 -2.20 -8.39 15.26
CA GLY A 38 -1.29 -7.37 15.76
C GLY A 38 -1.76 -5.93 15.57
N GLY A 39 -2.90 -5.67 14.92
CA GLY A 39 -3.39 -4.33 14.57
C GLY A 39 -3.80 -4.20 13.10
N GLU A 40 -4.11 -2.99 12.67
CA GLU A 40 -4.50 -2.72 11.27
C GLU A 40 -3.29 -2.39 10.39
N ILE A 41 -3.27 -2.90 9.17
CA ILE A 41 -2.27 -2.60 8.15
C ILE A 41 -2.87 -1.67 7.11
N LEU A 42 -2.20 -0.56 6.82
CA LEU A 42 -2.56 0.36 5.74
C LEU A 42 -1.93 -0.11 4.43
N TYR A 43 -2.74 -0.24 3.39
CA TYR A 43 -2.26 -0.58 2.05
C TYR A 43 -3.11 0.06 0.96
N PHE A 44 -2.53 0.14 -0.24
CA PHE A 44 -3.15 0.75 -1.41
C PHE A 44 -3.15 -0.23 -2.56
N ILE A 45 -4.19 -0.23 -3.38
CA ILE A 45 -4.24 -0.99 -4.64
C ILE A 45 -3.80 -0.07 -5.76
N GLY A 46 -2.91 -0.57 -6.62
CA GLY A 46 -2.53 0.10 -7.85
C GLY A 46 -2.65 -0.81 -9.06
N CYS A 47 -2.78 -0.19 -10.22
CA CYS A 47 -2.72 -0.86 -11.51
C CYS A 47 -1.67 -0.17 -12.37
N ALA A 48 -0.80 -0.96 -13.00
CA ALA A 48 0.07 -0.47 -14.06
C ALA A 48 -0.67 -0.60 -15.39
N VAL A 49 -1.00 0.53 -16.01
CA VAL A 49 -1.49 0.55 -17.39
C VAL A 49 -0.27 0.72 -18.28
N VAL A 50 0.20 -0.39 -18.84
CA VAL A 50 1.19 -0.36 -19.91
C VAL A 50 0.43 -0.18 -21.21
N ASP A 51 0.71 0.90 -21.94
CA ASP A 51 0.03 1.32 -23.18
C ASP A 51 0.09 0.28 -24.34
N THR A 52 0.76 -0.84 -24.12
CA THR A 52 0.77 -1.98 -25.02
C THR A 52 0.06 -3.16 -24.35
N ALA A 53 -1.14 -3.49 -24.86
CA ALA A 53 -1.97 -4.62 -24.48
C ALA A 53 -1.15 -5.87 -24.08
N CYS A 54 -1.33 -6.39 -22.86
CA CYS A 54 -0.65 -7.63 -22.48
C CYS A 54 -1.43 -8.63 -21.61
N CYS A 55 -2.51 -8.28 -20.89
CA CYS A 55 -2.96 -9.23 -19.84
C CYS A 55 -4.48 -9.32 -19.62
N GLY A 56 -5.28 -9.70 -20.62
CA GLY A 56 -6.64 -10.23 -20.41
C GLY A 56 -7.58 -9.38 -19.52
N PRO A 57 -8.71 -9.94 -19.03
CA PRO A 57 -9.61 -9.24 -18.09
C PRO A 57 -9.08 -9.15 -16.64
N GLY A 58 -7.82 -9.52 -16.39
CA GLY A 58 -7.16 -9.46 -15.08
C GLY A 58 -5.91 -8.60 -15.19
N GLY A 59 -6.08 -7.28 -15.11
CA GLY A 59 -4.97 -6.34 -15.16
C GLY A 59 -3.92 -6.66 -14.09
N CYS A 60 -2.64 -6.36 -14.39
CA CYS A 60 -1.52 -6.51 -13.47
C CYS A 60 -1.64 -5.52 -12.30
N GLY A 61 -2.54 -5.83 -11.37
CA GLY A 61 -2.73 -5.10 -10.12
C GLY A 61 -1.62 -5.43 -9.14
N TYR A 62 -1.16 -4.42 -8.40
CA TYR A 62 -0.24 -4.57 -7.29
C TYR A 62 -0.84 -3.91 -6.05
N ALA A 63 -0.36 -4.31 -4.87
CA ALA A 63 -0.65 -3.61 -3.64
C ALA A 63 0.63 -2.97 -3.07
N LEU A 64 0.49 -1.76 -2.52
CA LEU A 64 1.55 -1.06 -1.79
C LEU A 64 1.16 -1.01 -0.31
N VAL A 65 1.88 -1.75 0.53
CA VAL A 65 1.70 -1.76 1.98
C VAL A 65 2.52 -0.64 2.60
N ALA A 66 1.85 0.37 3.17
CA ALA A 66 2.49 1.50 3.84
C ALA A 66 3.06 1.09 5.21
N GLY A 67 2.40 0.16 5.90
CA GLY A 67 2.83 -0.37 7.19
C GLY A 67 1.68 -0.61 8.15
N LYS A 68 2.03 -0.95 9.39
CA LYS A 68 1.07 -1.09 10.49
C LYS A 68 0.64 0.28 10.99
N ILE A 69 -0.66 0.52 11.06
CA ILE A 69 -1.24 1.76 11.56
C ILE A 69 -0.94 1.92 13.05
N VAL A 70 -0.31 3.05 13.39
CA VAL A 70 -0.16 3.54 14.77
C VAL A 70 -1.18 4.63 15.05
N ASP A 71 -1.40 5.54 14.10
CA ASP A 71 -2.44 6.56 14.17
C ASP A 71 -2.96 6.87 12.76
N TYR A 72 -4.27 6.78 12.54
CA TYR A 72 -4.85 6.85 11.19
C TYR A 72 -5.36 8.26 10.89
N ALA A 73 -4.93 8.83 9.75
CA ALA A 73 -5.38 10.13 9.23
C ALA A 73 -5.38 11.25 10.29
N TYR A 74 -4.41 11.24 11.20
CA TYR A 74 -4.38 12.05 12.42
C TYR A 74 -4.13 13.54 12.15
N ARG A 75 -3.60 13.87 10.97
CA ARG A 75 -3.44 15.26 10.51
C ARG A 75 -3.61 15.37 9.01
N ARG A 76 -3.73 16.62 8.54
CA ARG A 76 -3.63 16.97 7.12
C ARG A 76 -2.21 17.41 6.80
N GLY A 77 -1.64 16.85 5.75
CA GLY A 77 -0.35 17.25 5.19
C GLY A 77 -0.54 18.20 4.01
N GLU A 78 0.46 18.19 3.12
CA GLU A 78 0.47 19.01 1.92
C GLU A 78 -0.75 18.77 1.03
N ASN A 79 -1.32 19.87 0.52
CA ASN A 79 -2.50 19.87 -0.33
C ASN A 79 -3.75 19.22 0.29
N GLY A 80 -3.83 19.22 1.64
CA GLY A 80 -4.98 18.71 2.39
C GLY A 80 -5.06 17.18 2.49
N ARG A 81 -4.04 16.46 2.00
CA ARG A 81 -3.96 15.00 2.01
C ARG A 81 -3.87 14.45 3.43
N PRO A 82 -4.51 13.31 3.75
CA PRO A 82 -4.38 12.67 5.05
C PRO A 82 -2.93 12.25 5.32
N VAL A 83 -2.53 12.32 6.58
CA VAL A 83 -1.27 11.74 7.07
C VAL A 83 -1.61 10.74 8.17
N SER A 84 -1.12 9.53 8.04
CA SER A 84 -1.14 8.51 9.09
C SER A 84 0.24 8.33 9.68
N ARG A 85 0.31 7.85 10.91
CA ARG A 85 1.55 7.32 11.49
C ARG A 85 1.55 5.80 11.30
N VAL A 86 2.59 5.28 10.68
CA VAL A 86 2.73 3.84 10.40
C VAL A 86 4.08 3.32 10.87
N ALA A 87 4.12 2.09 11.37
CA ALA A 87 5.35 1.36 11.64
C ALA A 87 5.63 0.38 10.49
N PRO A 88 6.89 0.21 10.06
CA PRO A 88 7.22 -0.79 9.05
C PRO A 88 6.95 -2.20 9.60
N ILE A 89 6.80 -3.15 8.67
CA ILE A 89 6.50 -4.54 9.00
C ILE A 89 7.77 -5.34 8.75
N ASP A 90 8.65 -5.46 9.73
CA ASP A 90 9.94 -6.15 9.55
C ASP A 90 9.87 -7.66 9.79
N ASN A 91 8.80 -8.13 10.44
CA ASN A 91 8.58 -9.55 10.71
C ASN A 91 8.18 -10.30 9.42
N PRO A 92 9.00 -11.24 8.92
CA PRO A 92 8.73 -11.96 7.67
C PRO A 92 7.45 -12.81 7.72
N ALA A 93 7.09 -13.36 8.88
CA ALA A 93 5.87 -14.14 9.03
C ALA A 93 4.63 -13.26 8.87
N LEU A 94 4.67 -12.04 9.42
CA LEU A 94 3.60 -11.05 9.27
C LEU A 94 3.52 -10.55 7.82
N GLN A 95 4.66 -10.27 7.16
CA GLN A 95 4.67 -9.93 5.73
C GLN A 95 4.02 -11.03 4.88
N ALA A 96 4.37 -12.30 5.12
CA ALA A 96 3.81 -13.44 4.39
C ALA A 96 2.29 -13.60 4.62
N GLU A 97 1.82 -13.35 5.84
CA GLU A 97 0.38 -13.33 6.13
C GLU A 97 -0.34 -12.20 5.39
N VAL A 98 0.17 -10.97 5.51
CA VAL A 98 -0.39 -9.78 4.87
C VAL A 98 -0.45 -9.98 3.35
N GLN A 99 0.65 -10.43 2.74
CA GLN A 99 0.74 -10.68 1.31
C GLN A 99 -0.34 -11.65 0.85
N ARG A 100 -0.45 -12.82 1.50
CA ARG A 100 -1.44 -13.84 1.15
C ARG A 100 -2.87 -13.33 1.28
N ARG A 101 -3.17 -12.54 2.31
CA ARG A 101 -4.52 -11.99 2.54
C ARG A 101 -4.89 -10.92 1.51
N ILE A 102 -3.96 -10.03 1.17
CA ILE A 102 -4.19 -9.00 0.15
C ILE A 102 -4.36 -9.65 -1.23
N MET A 103 -3.49 -10.59 -1.62
CA MET A 103 -3.62 -11.30 -2.91
C MET A 103 -4.94 -12.04 -3.04
N ALA A 104 -5.43 -12.65 -1.95
CA ALA A 104 -6.71 -13.35 -1.95
C ALA A 104 -7.93 -12.42 -2.00
N ALA A 105 -7.86 -11.24 -1.37
CA ALA A 105 -8.97 -10.30 -1.29
C ALA A 105 -9.06 -9.38 -2.53
N ASP A 106 -7.92 -8.98 -3.08
CA ASP A 106 -7.82 -7.91 -4.07
C ASP A 106 -7.34 -8.41 -5.44
N HIS A 107 -7.10 -9.72 -5.59
CA HIS A 107 -6.67 -10.36 -6.84
C HIS A 107 -5.43 -9.74 -7.50
N VAL A 108 -4.56 -9.11 -6.69
CA VAL A 108 -3.30 -8.53 -7.14
C VAL A 108 -2.23 -9.60 -7.33
N SER A 109 -1.32 -9.38 -8.28
CA SER A 109 -0.21 -10.31 -8.55
C SER A 109 1.04 -10.02 -7.71
N GLN A 110 1.14 -8.82 -7.14
CA GLN A 110 2.29 -8.37 -6.36
C GLN A 110 1.86 -7.59 -5.11
N VAL A 111 2.62 -7.75 -4.02
CA VAL A 111 2.48 -6.96 -2.80
C VAL A 111 3.85 -6.40 -2.46
N LEU A 112 3.97 -5.07 -2.47
CA LEU A 112 5.19 -4.32 -2.20
C LEU A 112 5.09 -3.73 -0.80
N PHE A 113 6.12 -3.89 0.01
CA PHE A 113 6.21 -3.27 1.34
C PHE A 113 7.04 -2.02 1.24
N ASP A 114 6.49 -0.90 1.68
CA ASP A 114 7.19 0.38 1.72
C ASP A 114 8.32 0.32 2.75
N ARG A 115 9.54 0.66 2.31
CA ARG A 115 10.76 0.68 3.12
C ARG A 115 11.27 2.10 3.40
N SER A 116 10.50 3.13 3.01
CA SER A 116 10.85 4.53 3.26
C SER A 116 10.72 4.94 4.72
#